data_AF-A0A256WGB9-F1
#
_entry.id   AF-A0A256WGB9-F1
#
_cell.length_a   1.000
_cell.length_b   1.000
_cell.length_c   1.000
_cell.angle_alpha   90.00
_cell.angle_beta   90.00
_cell.angle_gamma   90.00
#
_symmetry.space_group_name_H-M   'P 1'
#
loop_
_entity.id
_entity.type
_entity.pdbx_description
1 polymer ?
#
loop_
_entity_poly.entity_id
_entity_poly.type
_entity_poly.pdbx_seq_one_letter_code
_entity_poly.pdbx_strand_id
1 'polypeptide(L)'
;MINVPLPGSSIPNKKLLLDEIKVASANIIDQIINYYEKHTSVIGYRVSDRLDEASPIALAYNNAIIKQIKDKTDKYVFKTILINSKSVADNNVDFIVLHNGMPHTDFHKLDAKVKGLKSDLKGKPIVFLFGTIFEPNNYNGYADFRSVNYQAYNYSQCYKIADNNNLAGVAIRSFNDYVLQNPELMTDYYDRDLSSTGIFSRNRKFRTSFNLIQALFTDKTEPLLDAGSLNPNSLVPVLYMVLTLIMVAILFLMISRMPRFREYFVRSLVKPYNFYADIRDQRIISSVHTYSLAIMISLSAAIFIVSIVHINRSSEVLYAILNSAISSNSIKDYLYDLIWQPKLFMFLLSGVFFVKLLIVAFLLKVLAKIFRANVYYGDTITMAVWAANP
;
A
#
# COMPACT_ATOMS: atom_id res chain seq x y z
N MET A 1 -1.80 11.66 29.85
CA MET A 1 -2.25 10.27 29.64
C MET A 1 -1.16 9.52 28.89
N ILE A 2 -0.47 8.59 29.54
CA ILE A 2 0.51 7.72 28.88
C ILE A 2 -0.16 6.36 28.65
N ASN A 3 -0.32 6.01 27.39
CA ASN A 3 -0.73 4.68 26.95
C ASN A 3 0.54 3.89 26.65
N VAL A 4 0.78 2.78 27.35
CA VAL A 4 1.97 1.96 27.08
C VAL A 4 1.63 0.89 26.04
N PRO A 5 2.26 0.91 24.84
CA PRO A 5 2.00 -0.05 23.80
C PRO A 5 2.61 -1.43 24.15
N LEU A 6 1.78 -2.48 24.14
CA LEU A 6 2.25 -3.86 24.26
C LEU A 6 2.64 -4.48 22.91
N PRO A 7 3.51 -5.51 22.88
CA PRO A 7 3.81 -6.29 21.69
C PRO A 7 2.54 -7.01 21.22
N GLY A 8 1.90 -6.48 20.18
CA GLY A 8 0.60 -6.97 19.72
C GLY A 8 -0.01 -6.11 18.62
N SER A 9 0.83 -5.53 17.73
CA SER A 9 0.34 -4.72 16.61
C SER A 9 0.33 -5.56 15.33
N SER A 10 -0.85 -5.73 14.72
CA SER A 10 -1.06 -6.36 13.41
C SER A 10 -0.37 -7.71 13.22
N ILE A 11 -0.32 -8.53 14.27
CA ILE A 11 0.26 -9.88 14.20
C ILE A 11 -0.71 -10.82 13.47
N PRO A 12 -0.27 -11.56 12.43
CA PRO A 12 -1.11 -12.55 11.76
C PRO A 12 -1.58 -13.64 12.73
N ASN A 13 -2.84 -14.07 12.61
CA ASN A 13 -3.44 -15.09 13.50
C ASN A 13 -2.58 -16.37 13.62
N LYS A 14 -1.92 -16.82 12.55
CA LYS A 14 -1.03 -17.99 12.58
C LYS A 14 0.17 -17.81 13.52
N LYS A 15 0.71 -16.59 13.62
CA LYS A 15 1.85 -16.29 14.49
C LYS A 15 1.41 -16.20 15.96
N LEU A 16 0.19 -15.72 16.24
CA LEU A 16 -0.35 -15.68 17.61
C LEU A 16 -0.46 -17.06 18.28
N LEU A 17 -0.47 -18.15 17.49
CA LEU A 17 -0.46 -19.51 18.03
C LEU A 17 0.91 -19.94 18.58
N LEU A 18 2.00 -19.32 18.15
CA LEU A 18 3.36 -19.68 18.56
C LEU A 18 3.57 -19.39 20.04
N ASP A 19 4.00 -20.39 20.80
CA ASP A 19 4.19 -20.25 22.23
C ASP A 19 5.31 -19.25 22.56
N GLU A 20 6.33 -19.15 21.71
CA GLU A 20 7.36 -18.11 21.81
C GLU A 20 6.77 -16.70 21.85
N ILE A 21 5.79 -16.41 20.98
CA ILE A 21 5.14 -15.09 20.93
C ILE A 21 4.31 -14.86 22.20
N LYS A 22 3.54 -15.86 22.64
CA LYS A 22 2.74 -15.75 23.85
C LYS A 22 3.62 -15.48 25.09
N VAL A 23 4.70 -16.26 25.24
CA VAL A 23 5.64 -16.14 26.37
C VAL A 23 6.39 -14.82 26.31
N ALA A 24 6.89 -14.43 25.13
CA ALA A 24 7.57 -13.14 24.95
C ALA A 24 6.64 -11.96 25.27
N SER A 25 5.40 -11.99 24.75
CA SER A 25 4.40 -10.97 25.06
C SER A 25 4.12 -10.89 26.55
N ALA A 26 3.87 -12.02 27.21
CA ALA A 26 3.62 -12.08 28.65
C ALA A 26 4.78 -11.49 29.46
N ASN A 27 6.03 -11.85 29.12
CA ASN A 27 7.21 -11.33 29.81
C ASN A 27 7.37 -9.82 29.61
N ILE A 28 7.14 -9.31 28.40
CA ILE A 28 7.22 -7.87 28.10
C ILE A 28 6.12 -7.10 28.85
N ILE A 29 4.91 -7.65 28.92
CA ILE A 29 3.80 -7.08 29.69
C ILE A 29 4.18 -6.95 31.17
N ASP A 30 4.76 -7.99 31.74
CA ASP A 30 5.20 -7.99 33.13
C ASP A 30 6.25 -6.93 33.41
N GLN A 31 7.25 -6.80 32.53
CA GLN A 31 8.26 -5.77 32.63
C GLN A 31 7.65 -4.36 32.54
N ILE A 32 6.70 -4.16 31.61
CA ILE A 32 6.01 -2.89 31.42
C ILE A 32 5.18 -2.53 32.65
N ILE A 33 4.36 -3.44 33.17
CA ILE A 33 3.52 -3.17 34.35
C ILE A 33 4.43 -2.87 35.56
N ASN A 34 5.42 -3.73 35.83
CA ASN A 34 6.30 -3.55 36.98
C ASN A 34 7.03 -2.19 36.96
N TYR A 35 7.40 -1.71 35.77
CA TYR A 35 8.05 -0.41 35.61
C TYR A 35 7.04 0.75 35.71
N TYR A 36 5.90 0.65 35.03
CA TYR A 36 4.98 1.78 34.84
C TYR A 36 3.86 1.90 35.88
N GLU A 37 3.65 0.88 36.72
CA GLU A 37 2.48 0.84 37.60
C GLU A 37 2.45 1.98 38.61
N LYS A 38 3.62 2.35 39.13
CA LYS A 38 3.73 3.42 40.14
C LYS A 38 3.49 4.83 39.57
N HIS A 39 3.42 4.99 38.26
CA HIS A 39 3.19 6.29 37.64
C HIS A 39 1.69 6.61 37.54
N THR A 40 1.26 7.67 38.23
CA THR A 40 -0.13 8.18 38.22
C THR A 40 -0.57 8.71 36.86
N SER A 41 0.37 9.11 36.00
CA SER A 41 0.09 9.56 34.64
C SER A 41 -0.32 8.44 33.67
N VAL A 42 -0.08 7.18 34.06
CA VAL A 42 -0.49 5.98 33.31
C VAL A 42 -1.86 5.58 33.81
N ILE A 43 -2.86 5.69 32.93
CA ILE A 43 -4.26 5.40 33.28
C ILE A 43 -4.72 4.03 32.79
N GLY A 44 -3.96 3.42 31.87
CA GLY A 44 -4.30 2.10 31.35
C GLY A 44 -3.29 1.50 30.37
N TYR A 45 -3.48 0.22 30.09
CA TYR A 45 -2.61 -0.60 29.26
C TYR A 45 -3.33 -1.08 28.00
N ARG A 46 -2.64 -1.01 26.85
CA ARG A 46 -3.19 -1.45 25.57
C ARG A 46 -2.87 -2.91 25.29
N VAL A 47 -3.89 -3.76 25.29
CA VAL A 47 -3.81 -5.21 25.04
C VAL A 47 -3.28 -5.52 23.63
N SER A 48 -3.85 -4.89 22.63
CA SER A 48 -3.54 -5.15 21.22
C SER A 48 -3.89 -3.97 20.33
N ASP A 49 -3.33 -4.01 19.12
CA ASP A 49 -3.48 -2.98 18.11
C ASP A 49 -3.75 -3.61 16.73
N ARG A 50 -4.93 -3.36 16.17
CA ARG A 50 -5.33 -3.80 14.82
C ARG A 50 -5.24 -5.32 14.60
N LEU A 51 -5.64 -6.11 15.60
CA LEU A 51 -5.83 -7.55 15.42
C LEU A 51 -7.19 -7.84 14.78
N ASP A 52 -7.29 -9.04 14.18
CA ASP A 52 -8.53 -9.51 13.56
C ASP A 52 -9.55 -9.92 14.63
N GLU A 53 -10.47 -9.01 14.94
CA GLU A 53 -11.52 -9.16 15.94
C GLU A 53 -12.54 -10.28 15.63
N ALA A 54 -12.58 -10.79 14.40
CA ALA A 54 -13.41 -11.94 14.05
C ALA A 54 -12.74 -13.29 14.37
N SER A 55 -11.42 -13.29 14.65
CA SER A 55 -10.66 -14.53 14.84
C SER A 55 -10.74 -15.03 16.28
N PRO A 56 -11.19 -16.28 16.52
CA PRO A 56 -11.14 -16.90 17.85
C PRO A 56 -9.73 -16.92 18.45
N ILE A 57 -8.69 -17.01 17.62
CA ILE A 57 -7.29 -17.01 18.05
C ILE A 57 -6.90 -15.65 18.63
N ALA A 58 -7.25 -14.57 17.95
CA ALA A 58 -6.98 -13.21 18.42
C ALA A 58 -7.76 -12.90 19.70
N LEU A 59 -9.00 -13.40 19.81
CA LEU A 59 -9.81 -13.26 21.03
C LEU A 59 -9.20 -14.02 22.22
N ALA A 60 -8.74 -15.25 22.00
CA ALA A 60 -8.06 -16.03 23.03
C ALA A 60 -6.77 -15.34 23.51
N TYR A 61 -5.97 -14.81 22.58
CA TYR A 61 -4.78 -14.01 22.89
C TYR A 61 -5.13 -12.78 23.72
N ASN A 62 -6.10 -11.97 23.26
CA ASN A 62 -6.55 -10.78 23.99
C ASN A 62 -7.01 -11.12 25.41
N ASN A 63 -7.81 -12.17 25.58
CA ASN A 63 -8.31 -12.58 26.90
C ASN A 63 -7.18 -13.02 27.85
N ALA A 64 -6.17 -13.73 27.34
CA ALA A 64 -5.00 -14.13 28.14
C ALA A 64 -4.22 -12.91 28.63
N ILE A 65 -3.96 -11.95 27.74
CA ILE A 65 -3.26 -10.71 28.09
C ILE A 65 -4.09 -9.84 29.04
N ILE A 66 -5.40 -9.69 28.81
CA ILE A 66 -6.30 -8.93 29.69
C ILE A 66 -6.26 -9.51 31.10
N LYS A 67 -6.36 -10.84 31.23
CA LYS A 67 -6.31 -11.52 32.53
C LYS A 67 -5.00 -11.20 33.25
N GLN A 68 -3.87 -11.36 32.56
CA GLN A 68 -2.55 -11.09 33.13
C GLN A 68 -2.41 -9.63 33.62
N ILE A 69 -2.94 -8.65 32.87
CA ILE A 69 -2.94 -7.25 33.27
C ILE A 69 -3.81 -7.06 34.52
N LYS A 70 -5.07 -7.52 34.49
CA LYS A 70 -6.03 -7.35 35.60
C LYS A 70 -5.60 -8.07 36.88
N ASP A 71 -4.82 -9.14 36.78
CA ASP A 71 -4.25 -9.84 37.95
C ASP A 71 -3.16 -9.00 38.67
N LYS A 72 -2.63 -7.95 38.03
CA LYS A 72 -1.46 -7.18 38.51
C LYS A 72 -1.70 -5.68 38.70
N THR A 73 -2.79 -5.14 38.18
CA THR A 73 -3.09 -3.71 38.21
C THR A 73 -4.59 -3.45 38.19
N ASP A 74 -5.00 -2.37 38.86
CA ASP A 74 -6.37 -1.85 38.84
C ASP A 74 -6.58 -0.78 37.74
N LYS A 75 -5.57 -0.55 36.87
CA LYS A 75 -5.66 0.44 35.78
C LYS A 75 -6.52 -0.06 34.63
N TYR A 76 -7.00 0.87 33.81
CA TYR A 76 -7.85 0.53 32.68
C TYR A 76 -7.13 -0.35 31.66
N VAL A 77 -7.88 -1.23 31.02
CA VAL A 77 -7.41 -2.13 29.97
C VAL A 77 -8.18 -1.82 28.70
N PHE A 78 -7.48 -1.59 27.59
CA PHE A 78 -8.12 -1.23 26.33
C PHE A 78 -7.45 -1.89 25.14
N LYS A 79 -8.08 -1.79 23.98
CA LYS A 79 -7.51 -2.25 22.71
C LYS A 79 -7.80 -1.29 21.58
N THR A 80 -7.02 -1.37 20.52
CA THR A 80 -7.20 -0.56 19.31
C THR A 80 -7.73 -1.43 18.17
N ILE A 81 -8.89 -1.06 17.63
CA ILE A 81 -9.55 -1.76 16.52
C ILE A 81 -9.57 -0.89 15.26
N LEU A 82 -9.56 -1.52 14.09
CA LEU A 82 -9.76 -0.81 12.83
C LEU A 82 -11.24 -0.49 12.63
N ILE A 83 -11.54 0.68 12.08
CA ILE A 83 -12.92 1.08 11.76
C ILE A 83 -13.63 0.20 10.73
N ASN A 84 -12.87 -0.59 9.96
CA ASN A 84 -13.40 -1.52 8.97
C ASN A 84 -13.50 -2.96 9.51
N SER A 85 -13.37 -3.17 10.83
CA SER A 85 -13.50 -4.49 11.44
C SER A 85 -14.93 -5.01 11.25
N LYS A 86 -15.08 -6.26 10.79
CA LYS A 86 -16.38 -6.88 10.49
C LYS A 86 -17.21 -7.17 11.73
N SER A 87 -16.54 -7.48 12.82
CA SER A 87 -17.11 -7.75 14.13
C SER A 87 -16.20 -7.13 15.18
N VAL A 88 -16.74 -6.78 16.33
CA VAL A 88 -15.97 -6.28 17.46
C VAL A 88 -16.35 -7.08 18.69
N ALA A 89 -15.39 -7.75 19.31
CA ALA A 89 -15.61 -8.30 20.63
C ALA A 89 -15.40 -7.19 21.65
N ASP A 90 -16.39 -6.91 22.49
CA ASP A 90 -16.27 -5.91 23.55
C ASP A 90 -15.84 -6.53 24.89
N ASN A 91 -15.88 -7.85 25.04
CA ASN A 91 -15.66 -8.51 26.34
C ASN A 91 -14.30 -8.15 26.99
N ASN A 92 -14.36 -7.89 28.30
CA ASN A 92 -13.25 -7.76 29.25
C ASN A 92 -12.30 -6.56 29.14
N VAL A 93 -12.47 -5.66 28.16
CA VAL A 93 -11.78 -4.35 28.14
C VAL A 93 -12.65 -3.25 28.78
N ASP A 94 -12.08 -2.12 29.18
CA ASP A 94 -12.80 -1.01 29.81
C ASP A 94 -13.23 0.05 28.79
N PHE A 95 -12.40 0.29 27.77
CA PHE A 95 -12.74 1.15 26.64
C PHE A 95 -12.10 0.67 25.33
N ILE A 96 -12.54 1.22 24.20
CA ILE A 96 -12.04 0.87 22.87
C ILE A 96 -11.45 2.09 22.19
N VAL A 97 -10.30 1.92 21.55
CA VAL A 97 -9.72 2.92 20.66
C VAL A 97 -10.07 2.55 19.23
N LEU A 98 -10.88 3.39 18.58
CA LEU A 98 -11.28 3.21 17.19
C LEU A 98 -10.26 3.89 16.29
N HIS A 99 -9.53 3.14 15.47
CA HIS A 99 -8.51 3.69 14.58
C HIS A 99 -9.03 3.87 13.16
N ASN A 100 -9.02 5.10 12.67
CA ASN A 100 -9.17 5.39 11.24
C ASN A 100 -7.85 5.16 10.51
N GLY A 101 -7.69 3.97 9.93
CA GLY A 101 -6.56 3.64 9.05
C GLY A 101 -6.79 3.97 7.57
N MET A 102 -7.87 4.68 7.21
CA MET A 102 -8.16 4.96 5.80
C MET A 102 -7.31 6.13 5.29
N PRO A 103 -6.45 5.93 4.27
CA PRO A 103 -5.61 7.00 3.74
C PRO A 103 -6.44 8.09 3.05
N HIS A 104 -7.61 7.75 2.49
CA HIS A 104 -8.55 8.71 1.90
C HIS A 104 -9.91 8.47 2.55
N THR A 105 -10.43 9.49 3.23
CA THR A 105 -11.63 9.37 4.04
C THR A 105 -12.79 10.09 3.37
N ASP A 106 -13.80 9.32 2.96
CA ASP A 106 -15.15 9.82 2.72
C ASP A 106 -15.81 10.03 4.10
N PHE A 107 -15.91 11.29 4.54
CA PHE A 107 -16.33 11.63 5.89
C PHE A 107 -17.78 11.23 6.19
N HIS A 108 -18.66 11.18 5.19
CA HIS A 108 -20.03 10.68 5.37
C HIS A 108 -20.05 9.18 5.65
N LYS A 109 -19.26 8.40 4.90
CA LYS A 109 -19.11 6.97 5.17
C LYS A 109 -18.40 6.70 6.48
N LEU A 110 -17.43 7.55 6.85
CA LEU A 110 -16.74 7.46 8.12
C LEU A 110 -17.72 7.66 9.29
N ASP A 111 -18.51 8.72 9.25
CA ASP A 111 -19.52 9.04 10.26
C ASP A 111 -20.53 7.89 10.43
N ALA A 112 -21.06 7.38 9.31
CA ALA A 112 -21.97 6.24 9.32
C ALA A 112 -21.35 4.98 9.98
N LYS A 113 -20.06 4.71 9.73
CA LYS A 113 -19.34 3.59 10.35
C LYS A 113 -19.10 3.81 11.84
N VAL A 114 -18.71 5.02 12.25
CA VAL A 114 -18.54 5.36 13.67
C VAL A 114 -19.87 5.16 14.41
N LYS A 115 -20.98 5.64 13.85
CA LYS A 115 -22.32 5.49 14.41
C LYS A 115 -22.76 4.03 14.52
N GLY A 116 -22.50 3.23 13.48
CA GLY A 116 -22.75 1.78 13.49
C GLY A 116 -21.98 1.08 14.61
N LEU A 117 -20.66 1.27 14.66
CA LEU A 117 -19.81 0.64 15.69
C LEU A 117 -20.15 1.09 17.10
N LYS A 118 -20.51 2.37 17.31
CA LYS A 118 -20.97 2.85 18.61
C LYS A 118 -22.22 2.10 19.07
N SER A 119 -23.13 1.80 18.13
CA SER A 119 -24.37 1.08 18.42
C SER A 119 -24.09 -0.39 18.78
N ASP A 120 -23.17 -1.04 18.05
CA ASP A 120 -22.75 -2.42 18.31
C ASP A 120 -22.06 -2.57 19.67
N LEU A 121 -21.34 -1.54 20.12
CA LEU A 121 -20.58 -1.52 21.37
C LEU A 121 -21.39 -1.16 22.63
N LYS A 122 -22.72 -1.06 22.52
CA LYS A 122 -23.68 -0.98 23.65
C LYS A 122 -23.29 -0.03 24.78
N GLY A 123 -22.79 1.16 24.44
CA GLY A 123 -22.46 2.21 25.42
C GLY A 123 -21.03 2.14 25.99
N LYS A 124 -20.18 1.25 25.49
CA LYS A 124 -18.76 1.23 25.85
C LYS A 124 -18.08 2.55 25.48
N PRO A 125 -17.21 3.13 26.33
CA PRO A 125 -16.46 4.33 25.96
C PRO A 125 -15.56 4.08 24.75
N ILE A 126 -15.62 4.99 23.78
CA ILE A 126 -14.85 4.93 22.54
C ILE A 126 -13.96 6.17 22.45
N VAL A 127 -12.67 5.96 22.21
CA VAL A 127 -11.72 7.02 21.87
C VAL A 127 -11.39 6.93 20.39
N PHE A 128 -11.57 8.02 19.65
CA PHE A 128 -11.31 8.03 18.21
C PHE A 128 -9.87 8.42 17.89
N LEU A 129 -9.10 7.47 17.35
CA LEU A 129 -7.73 7.65 16.91
C LEU A 129 -7.68 7.89 15.40
N PHE A 130 -7.16 9.04 14.98
CA PHE A 130 -7.06 9.38 13.57
C PHE A 130 -5.73 10.06 13.23
N GLY A 131 -5.33 9.92 11.97
CA GLY A 131 -4.06 10.36 11.42
C GLY A 131 -4.13 10.27 9.91
N THR A 132 -3.39 11.13 9.22
CA THR A 132 -3.19 10.98 7.77
C THR A 132 -1.72 11.15 7.45
N ILE A 133 -1.27 10.40 6.46
CA ILE A 133 0.04 10.60 5.83
C ILE A 133 -0.12 11.73 4.82
N PHE A 134 0.87 12.62 4.72
CA PHE A 134 0.86 13.74 3.79
C PHE A 134 2.30 14.08 3.36
N GLU A 135 2.45 14.91 2.35
CA GLU A 135 3.74 15.40 1.85
C GLU A 135 4.08 16.74 2.51
N PRO A 136 5.16 16.83 3.30
CA PRO A 136 5.51 18.05 4.04
C PRO A 136 5.67 19.31 3.19
N ASN A 137 5.95 19.16 1.89
CA ASN A 137 6.19 20.26 0.96
C ASN A 137 5.00 20.51 0.00
N ASN A 138 3.88 19.81 0.19
CA ASN A 138 2.69 19.94 -0.65
C ASN A 138 1.67 20.90 -0.02
N TYR A 139 1.46 22.05 -0.66
CA TYR A 139 0.55 23.10 -0.20
C TYR A 139 -0.66 23.31 -1.14
N ASN A 140 -1.02 22.30 -1.95
CA ASN A 140 -2.09 22.39 -2.97
C ASN A 140 -3.53 22.47 -2.41
N GLY A 141 -3.71 22.86 -1.14
CA GLY A 141 -5.01 22.95 -0.48
C GLY A 141 -5.61 21.62 -0.05
N TYR A 142 -6.70 21.66 0.72
CA TYR A 142 -7.33 20.48 1.31
C TYR A 142 -8.02 19.57 0.28
N ALA A 143 -8.21 20.00 -0.98
CA ALA A 143 -8.68 19.11 -2.03
C ALA A 143 -7.63 18.05 -2.43
N ASP A 144 -6.34 18.31 -2.23
CA ASP A 144 -5.27 17.33 -2.41
C ASP A 144 -5.01 16.57 -1.11
N PHE A 145 -5.31 15.27 -1.08
CA PHE A 145 -5.23 14.41 0.10
C PHE A 145 -3.82 14.30 0.70
N ARG A 146 -2.78 14.65 -0.07
CA ARG A 146 -1.39 14.61 0.38
C ARG A 146 -0.88 15.98 0.83
N SER A 147 -1.72 17.01 0.85
CA SER A 147 -1.26 18.34 1.26
C SER A 147 -1.23 18.51 2.78
N VAL A 148 -0.44 19.50 3.23
CA VAL A 148 -0.42 19.96 4.62
C VAL A 148 -1.81 20.45 5.06
N ASN A 149 -2.56 21.08 4.16
CA ASN A 149 -3.91 21.59 4.45
C ASN A 149 -4.92 20.46 4.59
N TYR A 150 -4.78 19.36 3.84
CA TYR A 150 -5.64 18.19 4.02
C TYR A 150 -5.42 17.53 5.37
N GLN A 151 -4.19 17.49 5.89
CA GLN A 151 -3.94 16.99 7.26
C GLN A 151 -4.78 17.74 8.29
N ALA A 152 -4.76 19.08 8.24
CA ALA A 152 -5.57 19.91 9.12
C ALA A 152 -7.08 19.65 8.88
N TYR A 153 -7.54 19.70 7.63
CA TYR A 153 -8.94 19.44 7.29
C TYR A 153 -9.44 18.08 7.81
N ASN A 154 -8.65 17.02 7.61
CA ASN A 154 -8.95 15.67 8.09
C ASN A 154 -9.12 15.64 9.62
N TYR A 155 -8.29 16.35 10.37
CA TYR A 155 -8.41 16.45 11.83
C TYR A 155 -9.66 17.21 12.27
N SER A 156 -10.01 18.32 11.62
CA SER A 156 -11.26 19.05 11.90
C SER A 156 -12.48 18.14 11.68
N GLN A 157 -12.52 17.42 10.55
CA GLN A 157 -13.64 16.53 10.22
C GLN A 157 -13.72 15.34 11.19
N CYS A 158 -12.60 14.69 11.50
CA CYS A 158 -12.60 13.57 12.44
C CYS A 158 -12.99 13.99 13.86
N TYR A 159 -12.55 15.18 14.31
CA TYR A 159 -12.96 15.75 15.58
C TYR A 159 -14.47 16.00 15.63
N LYS A 160 -15.03 16.64 14.59
CA LYS A 160 -16.48 16.89 14.47
C LYS A 160 -17.29 15.60 14.46
N ILE A 161 -16.80 14.55 13.80
CA ILE A 161 -17.43 13.23 13.84
C ILE A 161 -17.43 12.65 15.26
N ALA A 162 -16.32 12.76 15.99
CA ALA A 162 -16.26 12.29 17.37
C ALA A 162 -17.21 13.04 18.30
N ASP A 163 -17.28 14.36 18.14
CA ASP A 163 -18.15 15.24 18.93
C ASP A 163 -19.63 14.99 18.63
N ASN A 164 -20.03 14.99 17.36
CA ASN A 164 -21.40 14.71 16.92
C ASN A 164 -21.91 13.34 17.37
N ASN A 165 -21.01 12.35 17.45
CA ASN A 165 -21.32 11.01 17.94
C ASN A 165 -21.14 10.86 19.44
N ASN A 166 -20.85 11.92 20.21
CA ASN A 166 -20.62 11.88 21.66
C ASN A 166 -19.67 10.75 22.05
N LEU A 167 -18.48 10.71 21.45
CA LEU A 167 -17.42 9.77 21.82
C LEU A 167 -16.72 10.23 23.11
N ALA A 168 -16.04 9.31 23.80
CA ALA A 168 -15.38 9.61 25.08
C ALA A 168 -14.13 10.47 24.93
N GLY A 169 -13.57 10.55 23.72
CA GLY A 169 -12.43 11.42 23.43
C GLY A 169 -11.83 11.15 22.06
N VAL A 170 -10.76 11.87 21.75
CA VAL A 170 -9.99 11.74 20.51
C VAL A 170 -8.50 11.58 20.81
N ALA A 171 -7.79 10.92 19.92
CA ALA A 171 -6.35 10.79 19.94
C ALA A 171 -5.80 11.01 18.53
N ILE A 172 -4.61 11.62 18.43
CA ILE A 172 -4.04 12.02 17.15
C ILE A 172 -2.79 11.21 16.86
N ARG A 173 -2.74 10.61 15.67
CA ARG A 173 -1.58 9.92 15.11
C ARG A 173 -0.92 10.85 14.07
N SER A 174 0.31 11.29 14.25
CA SER A 174 1.23 11.16 15.40
C SER A 174 1.61 12.54 15.95
N PHE A 175 2.32 12.59 17.09
CA PHE A 175 2.79 13.88 17.61
C PHE A 175 3.90 14.46 16.73
N ASN A 176 4.94 13.68 16.46
CA ASN A 176 6.05 14.03 15.58
C ASN A 176 6.17 13.02 14.45
N ASP A 177 6.68 13.46 13.30
CA ASP A 177 7.22 12.56 12.29
C ASP A 177 8.32 11.66 12.90
N TYR A 178 8.36 10.40 12.47
CA TYR A 178 9.26 9.39 13.01
C TYR A 178 9.89 8.55 11.89
N VAL A 179 11.06 7.96 12.20
CA VAL A 179 11.81 7.15 11.24
C VAL A 179 11.19 5.76 11.14
N LEU A 180 11.09 5.26 9.91
CA LEU A 180 10.62 3.95 9.57
C LEU A 180 11.80 2.99 9.39
N GLN A 181 11.54 1.70 9.60
CA GLN A 181 12.51 0.65 9.29
C GLN A 181 12.60 0.37 7.79
N ASN A 182 11.50 0.60 7.05
CA ASN A 182 11.42 0.43 5.61
C ASN A 182 10.98 1.77 5.00
N PRO A 183 11.43 2.09 3.76
CA PRO A 183 10.99 3.31 3.09
C PRO A 183 9.47 3.34 2.95
N GLU A 184 8.87 4.52 2.85
CA GLU A 184 7.44 4.78 2.69
C GLU A 184 7.06 4.87 1.21
N LEU A 185 5.96 4.20 0.83
CA LEU A 185 5.46 4.23 -0.55
C LEU A 185 4.39 5.32 -0.75
N MET A 186 3.62 5.65 0.29
CA MET A 186 2.39 6.44 0.14
C MET A 186 2.61 7.91 -0.18
N THR A 187 3.84 8.41 -0.05
CA THR A 187 4.21 9.80 -0.33
C THR A 187 5.30 9.89 -1.39
N ASP A 188 5.29 10.98 -2.14
CA ASP A 188 6.40 11.37 -3.01
C ASP A 188 7.31 12.36 -2.28
N TYR A 189 7.89 11.91 -1.16
CA TYR A 189 8.80 12.72 -0.35
C TYR A 189 10.25 12.25 -0.50
N TYR A 190 11.19 13.21 -0.48
CA TYR A 190 12.60 12.92 -0.68
C TYR A 190 13.20 12.03 0.43
N ASP A 191 12.66 12.11 1.65
CA ASP A 191 13.08 11.29 2.79
C ASP A 191 12.03 10.20 3.01
N ARG A 192 12.15 9.10 2.25
CA ARG A 192 11.20 7.98 2.31
C ARG A 192 11.30 7.20 3.61
N ASP A 193 12.40 7.30 4.34
CA ASP A 193 12.54 6.66 5.65
C ASP A 193 11.80 7.43 6.75
N LEU A 194 11.15 8.56 6.42
CA LEU A 194 10.38 9.36 7.36
C LEU A 194 8.87 9.17 7.17
N SER A 195 8.17 8.79 8.24
CA SER A 195 6.71 8.83 8.28
C SER A 195 6.22 10.25 8.58
N SER A 196 5.70 10.93 7.57
CA SER A 196 5.10 12.26 7.66
C SER A 196 3.63 12.21 8.09
N THR A 197 3.42 11.87 9.36
CA THR A 197 2.08 11.84 10.00
C THR A 197 1.97 12.79 11.18
N GLY A 198 3.08 13.41 11.58
CA GLY A 198 3.16 14.24 12.77
C GLY A 198 2.42 15.55 12.61
N ILE A 199 1.80 16.03 13.69
CA ILE A 199 1.41 17.45 13.82
C ILE A 199 2.64 18.36 13.91
N PHE A 200 3.77 17.78 14.32
CA PHE A 200 5.10 18.36 14.26
C PHE A 200 5.98 17.63 13.26
N SER A 201 6.93 18.36 12.67
CA SER A 201 8.04 17.70 11.99
C SER A 201 8.92 16.93 12.98
N ARG A 202 9.81 16.06 12.47
CA ARG A 202 10.82 15.37 13.29
C ARG A 202 11.61 16.34 14.18
N ASN A 203 11.94 17.52 13.65
CA ASN A 203 12.66 18.59 14.35
C ASN A 203 11.75 19.51 15.17
N ARG A 204 10.52 19.08 15.49
CA ARG A 204 9.53 19.84 16.27
C ARG A 204 9.14 21.19 15.65
N LYS A 205 9.20 21.32 14.32
CA LYS A 205 8.59 22.48 13.64
C LYS A 205 7.08 22.31 13.62
N PHE A 206 6.37 23.34 14.07
CA PHE A 206 4.91 23.40 14.07
C PHE A 206 4.37 23.35 12.64
N ARG A 207 3.20 22.73 12.46
CA ARG A 207 2.47 22.68 11.18
C ARG A 207 1.08 23.32 11.35
N THR A 208 0.41 23.62 10.24
CA THR A 208 -0.96 24.19 10.24
C THR A 208 -1.95 23.33 11.03
N SER A 209 -1.79 22.01 10.98
CA SER A 209 -2.58 21.04 11.74
C SER A 209 -2.49 21.25 13.26
N PHE A 210 -1.33 21.63 13.80
CA PHE A 210 -1.19 21.94 15.23
C PHE A 210 -2.03 23.15 15.65
N ASN A 211 -1.99 24.24 14.87
CA ASN A 211 -2.76 25.45 15.17
C ASN A 211 -4.27 25.17 15.14
N LEU A 212 -4.72 24.38 14.17
CA LEU A 212 -6.11 23.94 14.09
C LEU A 212 -6.49 23.08 15.29
N ILE A 213 -5.69 22.09 15.66
CA ILE A 213 -5.95 21.24 16.83
C ILE A 213 -6.03 22.11 18.09
N GLN A 214 -5.09 23.04 18.27
CA GLN A 214 -5.13 23.96 19.40
C GLN A 214 -6.45 24.74 19.41
N ALA A 215 -6.90 25.26 18.27
CA ALA A 215 -8.17 25.96 18.17
C ALA A 215 -9.37 25.08 18.59
N LEU A 216 -9.43 23.84 18.11
CA LEU A 216 -10.49 22.88 18.46
C LEU A 216 -10.56 22.56 19.97
N PHE A 217 -9.43 22.61 20.69
CA PHE A 217 -9.38 22.31 22.13
C PHE A 217 -9.43 23.55 23.05
N THR A 218 -9.24 24.77 22.52
CA THR A 218 -9.09 25.99 23.35
C THR A 218 -10.03 27.12 22.95
N ASP A 219 -11.12 26.83 22.22
CA ASP A 219 -12.12 27.78 21.72
C ASP A 219 -11.51 28.98 20.94
N LYS A 220 -10.30 28.81 20.39
CA LYS A 220 -9.68 29.83 19.53
C LYS A 220 -10.27 29.74 18.12
N THR A 221 -10.06 30.79 17.34
CA THR A 221 -10.49 30.82 15.94
C THR A 221 -9.74 29.77 15.11
N GLU A 222 -10.48 28.94 14.37
CA GLU A 222 -9.90 27.98 13.42
C GLU A 222 -9.12 28.71 12.32
N PRO A 223 -7.91 28.26 11.94
CA PRO A 223 -7.18 28.83 10.81
C PRO A 223 -7.93 28.58 9.50
N LEU A 224 -7.87 29.55 8.58
CA LEU A 224 -8.42 29.39 7.23
C LEU A 224 -7.60 28.34 6.46
N LEU A 225 -8.29 27.33 5.92
CA LEU A 225 -7.69 26.30 5.08
C LEU A 225 -8.00 26.60 3.62
N ASP A 226 -6.96 26.62 2.78
CA ASP A 226 -7.14 26.79 1.34
C ASP A 226 -7.72 25.52 0.73
N ALA A 227 -8.74 25.66 -0.11
CA ALA A 227 -9.36 24.55 -0.84
C ALA A 227 -8.40 23.97 -1.88
N GLY A 228 -7.65 24.85 -2.55
CA GLY A 228 -6.76 24.48 -3.64
C GLY A 228 -7.41 23.58 -4.69
N SER A 229 -6.62 22.71 -5.33
CA SER A 229 -7.10 21.87 -6.43
C SER A 229 -6.41 20.51 -6.45
N LEU A 230 -7.17 19.48 -6.80
CA LEU A 230 -6.65 18.14 -6.98
C LEU A 230 -5.86 18.10 -8.28
N ASN A 231 -4.56 17.77 -8.23
CA ASN A 231 -3.75 17.71 -9.45
C ASN A 231 -4.24 16.55 -10.35
N PRO A 232 -4.91 16.83 -11.49
CA PRO A 232 -5.56 15.80 -12.30
C PRO A 232 -4.54 14.87 -12.98
N ASN A 233 -3.28 15.32 -13.13
CA ASN A 233 -2.20 14.53 -13.68
C ASN A 233 -1.74 13.38 -12.76
N SER A 234 -2.31 13.27 -11.55
CA SER A 234 -1.91 12.28 -10.53
C SER A 234 -2.67 10.95 -10.60
N LEU A 235 -3.83 10.88 -11.25
CA LEU A 235 -4.72 9.72 -11.13
C LEU A 235 -4.44 8.62 -12.17
N VAL A 236 -4.28 8.99 -13.44
CA VAL A 236 -3.73 8.12 -14.49
C VAL A 236 -3.08 9.03 -15.54
N PRO A 237 -1.79 8.84 -15.87
CA PRO A 237 -1.17 9.57 -16.98
C PRO A 237 -1.95 9.31 -18.27
N VAL A 238 -2.58 10.36 -18.85
CA VAL A 238 -3.24 10.31 -20.19
C VAL A 238 -2.34 9.66 -21.24
N LEU A 239 -1.02 9.80 -21.04
CA LEU A 239 0.03 9.13 -21.80
C LEU A 239 -0.19 7.62 -21.98
N TYR A 240 -0.66 6.89 -20.95
CA TYR A 240 -0.87 5.44 -21.06
C TYR A 240 -1.99 5.09 -22.03
N MET A 241 -3.11 5.82 -21.95
CA MET A 241 -4.23 5.64 -22.85
C MET A 241 -3.82 5.96 -24.29
N VAL A 242 -3.13 7.08 -24.48
CA VAL A 242 -2.66 7.53 -25.80
C VAL A 242 -1.66 6.53 -26.39
N LEU A 243 -0.65 6.08 -25.62
CA LEU A 243 0.34 5.10 -26.09
C LEU A 243 -0.30 3.76 -26.43
N THR A 244 -1.23 3.28 -25.60
CA THR A 244 -1.94 2.03 -25.86
C THR A 244 -2.78 2.14 -27.15
N LEU A 245 -3.48 3.26 -27.35
CA LEU A 245 -4.25 3.50 -28.57
C LEU A 245 -3.34 3.53 -29.82
N ILE A 246 -2.19 4.21 -29.73
CA ILE A 246 -1.19 4.24 -30.80
C ILE A 246 -0.66 2.84 -31.10
N MET A 247 -0.37 2.03 -30.07
CA MET A 247 0.08 0.64 -30.24
C MET A 247 -0.97 -0.23 -30.93
N VAL A 248 -2.24 -0.13 -30.51
CA VAL A 248 -3.34 -0.85 -31.17
C VAL A 248 -3.51 -0.41 -32.62
N ALA A 249 -3.43 0.90 -32.90
CA ALA A 249 -3.49 1.41 -34.26
C ALA A 249 -2.34 0.90 -35.13
N ILE A 250 -1.11 0.89 -34.62
CA ILE A 250 0.06 0.34 -35.32
C ILE A 250 -0.13 -1.17 -35.57
N LEU A 251 -0.60 -1.93 -34.57
CA LEU A 251 -0.86 -3.36 -34.73
C LEU A 251 -1.89 -3.60 -35.84
N PHE A 252 -2.98 -2.85 -35.82
CA PHE A 252 -4.04 -2.93 -36.81
C PHE A 252 -3.54 -2.56 -38.21
N LEU A 253 -2.70 -1.52 -38.33
CA LEU A 253 -2.06 -1.15 -39.58
C LEU A 253 -1.13 -2.26 -40.09
N MET A 254 -0.32 -2.88 -39.22
CA MET A 254 0.54 -4.00 -39.61
C MET A 254 -0.29 -5.20 -40.08
N ILE A 255 -1.34 -5.57 -39.37
CA ILE A 255 -2.24 -6.67 -39.75
C ILE A 255 -2.98 -6.35 -41.06
N SER A 256 -3.40 -5.10 -41.28
CA SER A 256 -4.20 -4.72 -42.45
C SER A 256 -3.35 -4.51 -43.70
N ARG A 257 -2.19 -3.86 -43.57
CA ARG A 257 -1.35 -3.43 -44.70
C ARG A 257 -0.24 -4.40 -45.04
N MET A 258 0.16 -5.30 -44.13
CA MET A 258 1.28 -6.22 -44.34
C MET A 258 0.79 -7.67 -44.38
N PRO A 259 0.46 -8.22 -45.57
CA PRO A 259 -0.14 -9.56 -45.70
C PRO A 259 0.69 -10.66 -45.05
N ARG A 260 2.02 -10.58 -45.15
CA ARG A 260 2.94 -11.54 -44.53
C ARG A 260 2.90 -11.46 -43.01
N PHE A 261 2.86 -10.25 -42.43
CA PHE A 261 2.75 -10.09 -40.97
C PHE A 261 1.44 -10.69 -40.47
N ARG A 262 0.32 -10.40 -41.16
CA ARG A 262 -0.99 -10.99 -40.84
C ARG A 262 -0.98 -12.51 -40.90
N GLU A 263 -0.39 -13.08 -41.96
CA GLU A 263 -0.29 -14.53 -42.09
C GLU A 263 0.49 -15.14 -40.91
N TYR A 264 1.65 -14.59 -40.57
CA TYR A 264 2.46 -15.07 -39.44
C TYR A 264 1.72 -14.89 -38.11
N PHE A 265 1.05 -13.75 -37.90
CA PHE A 265 0.28 -13.47 -36.70
C PHE A 265 -0.86 -14.48 -36.51
N VAL A 266 -1.69 -14.68 -37.53
CA VAL A 266 -2.80 -15.65 -37.47
C VAL A 266 -2.27 -17.07 -37.33
N ARG A 267 -1.18 -17.45 -38.02
CA ARG A 267 -0.60 -18.79 -37.92
C ARG A 267 0.02 -19.05 -36.55
N SER A 268 0.66 -18.07 -35.93
CA SER A 268 1.22 -18.20 -34.58
C SER A 268 0.15 -18.50 -33.53
N LEU A 269 -1.05 -17.92 -33.68
CA LEU A 269 -2.18 -18.10 -32.77
C LEU A 269 -3.02 -19.35 -33.07
N VAL A 270 -3.40 -19.55 -34.34
CA VAL A 270 -4.39 -20.57 -34.73
C VAL A 270 -3.73 -21.89 -35.13
N LYS A 271 -2.49 -21.85 -35.65
CA LYS A 271 -1.77 -23.04 -36.16
C LYS A 271 -0.31 -23.07 -35.66
N PRO A 272 -0.09 -23.04 -34.33
CA PRO A 272 1.24 -22.86 -33.75
C PRO A 272 2.24 -23.94 -34.21
N TYR A 273 1.83 -25.21 -34.24
CA TYR A 273 2.72 -26.31 -34.68
C TYR A 273 3.29 -26.08 -36.09
N ASN A 274 2.42 -25.79 -37.06
CA ASN A 274 2.85 -25.52 -38.45
C ASN A 274 3.64 -24.23 -38.57
N PHE A 275 3.41 -23.26 -37.69
CA PHE A 275 4.17 -22.01 -37.68
C PHE A 275 5.60 -22.22 -37.16
N TYR A 276 5.77 -22.94 -36.04
CA TYR A 276 7.10 -23.22 -35.49
C TYR A 276 7.89 -24.24 -36.32
N ALA A 277 7.20 -25.16 -37.02
CA ALA A 277 7.83 -26.03 -38.01
C ALA A 277 8.42 -25.22 -39.20
N ASP A 278 7.69 -24.23 -39.72
CA ASP A 278 8.20 -23.34 -40.77
C ASP A 278 9.44 -22.55 -40.32
N ILE A 279 9.50 -22.10 -39.06
CA ILE A 279 10.67 -21.41 -38.50
C ILE A 279 11.86 -22.36 -38.37
N ARG A 280 11.64 -23.59 -37.90
CA ARG A 280 12.67 -24.63 -37.83
C ARG A 280 13.23 -24.94 -39.22
N ASP A 281 12.37 -24.99 -40.23
CA ASP A 281 12.73 -25.27 -41.62
C ASP A 281 13.27 -24.01 -42.35
N GLN A 282 13.66 -22.97 -41.59
CA GLN A 282 14.32 -21.74 -42.06
C GLN A 282 13.53 -20.93 -43.09
N ARG A 283 12.20 -21.01 -43.04
CA ARG A 283 11.36 -20.16 -43.88
C ARG A 283 11.53 -18.71 -43.44
N ILE A 284 11.94 -17.85 -44.38
CA ILE A 284 12.34 -16.46 -44.09
C ILE A 284 11.16 -15.69 -43.47
N ILE A 285 11.26 -15.41 -42.17
CA ILE A 285 10.44 -14.42 -41.47
C ILE A 285 11.25 -13.13 -41.36
N SER A 286 10.63 -12.00 -41.68
CA SER A 286 11.27 -10.69 -41.60
C SER A 286 11.65 -10.36 -40.15
N SER A 287 12.93 -10.11 -39.90
CA SER A 287 13.43 -9.69 -38.59
C SER A 287 12.80 -8.38 -38.13
N VAL A 288 12.46 -7.48 -39.07
CA VAL A 288 11.79 -6.21 -38.76
C VAL A 288 10.44 -6.47 -38.09
N HIS A 289 9.65 -7.41 -38.62
CA HIS A 289 8.35 -7.78 -38.03
C HIS A 289 8.50 -8.34 -36.62
N THR A 290 9.48 -9.22 -36.43
CA THR A 290 9.78 -9.83 -35.14
C THR A 290 10.18 -8.78 -34.10
N TYR A 291 11.11 -7.87 -34.43
CA TYR A 291 11.52 -6.83 -33.48
C TYR A 291 10.42 -5.81 -33.20
N SER A 292 9.63 -5.42 -34.21
CA SER A 292 8.46 -4.56 -34.00
C SER A 292 7.46 -5.21 -33.03
N LEU A 293 7.13 -6.49 -33.24
CA LEU A 293 6.24 -7.22 -32.34
C LEU A 293 6.82 -7.35 -30.92
N ALA A 294 8.12 -7.61 -30.78
CA ALA A 294 8.79 -7.70 -29.49
C ALA A 294 8.71 -6.39 -28.69
N ILE A 295 8.91 -5.24 -29.35
CA ILE A 295 8.78 -3.91 -28.74
C ILE A 295 7.34 -3.69 -28.28
N MET A 296 6.35 -4.04 -29.12
CA MET A 296 4.94 -3.86 -28.80
C MET A 296 4.50 -4.72 -27.61
N ILE A 297 4.91 -6.00 -27.57
CA ILE A 297 4.64 -6.90 -26.44
C ILE A 297 5.27 -6.36 -25.16
N SER A 298 6.55 -5.97 -25.22
CA SER A 298 7.30 -5.48 -24.06
C SER A 298 6.70 -4.19 -23.50
N LEU A 299 6.34 -3.24 -24.38
CA LEU A 299 5.73 -1.97 -23.99
C LEU A 299 4.32 -2.18 -23.43
N SER A 300 3.52 -3.06 -24.04
CA SER A 300 2.16 -3.35 -23.57
C SER A 300 2.17 -4.00 -22.18
N ALA A 301 3.06 -4.97 -21.95
CA ALA A 301 3.24 -5.60 -20.65
C ALA A 301 3.72 -4.59 -19.59
N ALA A 302 4.63 -3.68 -19.96
CA ALA A 302 5.10 -2.63 -19.06
C ALA A 302 3.99 -1.64 -18.69
N ILE A 303 3.24 -1.13 -19.68
CA ILE A 303 2.11 -0.21 -19.44
C ILE A 303 1.10 -0.85 -18.48
N PHE A 304 0.75 -2.12 -18.69
CA PHE A 304 -0.20 -2.83 -17.85
C PHE A 304 0.25 -2.89 -16.38
N ILE A 305 1.48 -3.36 -16.13
CA ILE A 305 1.99 -3.51 -14.76
C ILE A 305 2.17 -2.15 -14.10
N VAL A 306 2.78 -1.19 -14.78
CA VAL A 306 3.00 0.15 -14.22
C VAL A 306 1.66 0.82 -13.89
N SER A 307 0.63 0.65 -14.71
CA SER A 307 -0.71 1.18 -14.44
C SER A 307 -1.29 0.61 -13.15
N ILE A 308 -1.22 -0.72 -12.96
CA ILE A 308 -1.71 -1.38 -11.75
C ILE A 308 -0.97 -0.88 -10.50
N VAL A 309 0.36 -0.86 -10.56
CA VAL A 309 1.20 -0.46 -9.43
C VAL A 309 1.00 1.02 -9.09
N HIS A 310 0.95 1.89 -10.10
CA HIS A 310 0.77 3.32 -9.90
C HIS A 310 -0.60 3.68 -9.32
N ILE A 311 -1.68 3.01 -9.74
CA ILE A 311 -3.02 3.21 -9.17
C ILE A 311 -3.06 2.78 -7.70
N ASN A 312 -2.37 1.68 -7.37
CA ASN A 312 -2.36 1.12 -6.02
C ASN A 312 -1.26 1.68 -5.11
N ARG A 313 -0.52 2.71 -5.52
CA ARG A 313 0.63 3.25 -4.75
C ARG A 313 0.26 3.75 -3.35
N SER A 314 -0.98 4.23 -3.16
CA SER A 314 -1.48 4.67 -1.86
C SER A 314 -2.09 3.53 -1.02
N SER A 315 -1.98 2.28 -1.46
CA SER A 315 -2.57 1.11 -0.79
C SER A 315 -1.60 0.48 0.21
N GLU A 316 -2.06 0.26 1.44
CA GLU A 316 -1.33 -0.51 2.47
C GLU A 316 -1.02 -1.94 2.00
N VAL A 317 -1.88 -2.53 1.16
CA VAL A 317 -1.72 -3.90 0.66
C VAL A 317 -0.51 -3.99 -0.28
N LEU A 318 -0.40 -3.06 -1.23
CA LEU A 318 0.74 -3.02 -2.14
C LEU A 318 2.04 -2.79 -1.35
N TYR A 319 2.01 -1.86 -0.39
CA TYR A 319 3.14 -1.61 0.50
C TYR A 319 3.61 -2.87 1.24
N ALA A 320 2.67 -3.63 1.81
CA ALA A 320 2.97 -4.89 2.51
C ALA A 320 3.51 -5.97 1.57
N ILE A 321 2.96 -6.11 0.36
CA ILE A 321 3.46 -7.05 -0.65
C ILE A 321 4.90 -6.70 -1.05
N LEU A 322 5.19 -5.44 -1.34
CA LEU A 322 6.54 -5.03 -1.75
C LEU A 322 7.56 -5.19 -0.62
N ASN A 323 7.18 -4.89 0.63
CA ASN A 323 8.06 -5.07 1.78
C ASN A 323 8.32 -6.54 2.13
N SER A 324 7.37 -7.43 1.85
CA SER A 324 7.57 -8.88 2.05
C SER A 324 8.36 -9.52 0.90
N ALA A 325 8.17 -9.04 -0.33
CA ALA A 325 8.87 -9.55 -1.51
C ALA A 325 10.33 -9.06 -1.60
N ILE A 326 10.62 -7.85 -1.12
CA ILE A 326 11.93 -7.21 -1.26
C ILE A 326 12.52 -6.94 0.13
N SER A 327 13.57 -7.66 0.48
CA SER A 327 14.23 -7.50 1.78
C SER A 327 15.16 -6.27 1.84
N SER A 328 15.78 -5.88 0.72
CA SER A 328 16.72 -4.75 0.68
C SER A 328 16.00 -3.40 0.64
N ASN A 329 16.31 -2.53 1.60
CA ASN A 329 15.75 -1.17 1.65
C ASN A 329 16.18 -0.30 0.47
N SER A 330 17.43 -0.40 0.02
CA SER A 330 17.90 0.39 -1.14
C SER A 330 17.19 0.02 -2.44
N ILE A 331 16.85 -1.26 -2.63
CA ILE A 331 16.07 -1.70 -3.80
C ILE A 331 14.63 -1.19 -3.71
N LYS A 332 14.05 -1.19 -2.50
CA LYS A 332 12.69 -0.68 -2.27
C LYS A 332 12.62 0.82 -2.52
N ASP A 333 13.58 1.57 -2.02
CA ASP A 333 13.67 3.02 -2.19
C ASP A 333 13.68 3.40 -3.69
N TYR A 334 14.59 2.79 -4.46
CA TYR A 334 14.65 2.98 -5.91
C TYR A 334 13.37 2.55 -6.63
N LEU A 335 12.76 1.43 -6.24
CA LEU A 335 11.51 0.98 -6.82
C LEU A 335 10.37 1.96 -6.52
N TYR A 336 10.31 2.52 -5.31
CA TYR A 336 9.27 3.46 -4.93
C TYR A 336 9.41 4.78 -5.68
N ASP A 337 10.64 5.25 -5.90
CA ASP A 337 10.91 6.38 -6.81
C ASP A 337 10.39 6.13 -8.23
N LEU A 338 10.61 4.93 -8.76
CA LEU A 338 10.07 4.55 -10.07
C LEU A 338 8.55 4.53 -10.09
N ILE A 339 7.89 4.04 -9.03
CA ILE A 339 6.42 4.01 -8.94
C ILE A 339 5.83 5.44 -8.99
N TRP A 340 6.53 6.39 -8.36
CA TRP A 340 6.18 7.82 -8.39
C TRP A 340 6.57 8.52 -9.69
N GLN A 341 7.46 7.94 -10.49
CA GLN A 341 7.87 8.38 -11.82
C GLN A 341 7.36 7.45 -12.94
N PRO A 342 6.03 7.41 -13.17
CA PRO A 342 5.37 6.45 -14.05
C PRO A 342 5.98 6.33 -15.47
N LYS A 343 6.39 7.47 -16.05
CA LYS A 343 6.97 7.53 -17.40
C LYS A 343 8.29 6.77 -17.47
N LEU A 344 9.19 7.04 -16.52
CA LEU A 344 10.50 6.39 -16.45
C LEU A 344 10.33 4.90 -16.18
N PHE A 345 9.47 4.55 -15.21
CA PHE A 345 9.23 3.17 -14.85
C PHE A 345 8.69 2.33 -16.02
N MET A 346 7.79 2.89 -16.83
CA MET A 346 7.28 2.24 -18.04
C MET A 346 8.39 1.91 -19.04
N PHE A 347 9.29 2.85 -19.34
CA PHE A 347 10.37 2.60 -20.31
C PHE A 347 11.41 1.60 -19.77
N LEU A 348 11.79 1.71 -18.50
CA LEU A 348 12.71 0.76 -17.88
C LEU A 348 12.10 -0.65 -17.85
N LEU A 349 10.84 -0.79 -17.45
CA LEU A 349 10.17 -2.08 -17.38
C LEU A 349 9.97 -2.69 -18.77
N SER A 350 9.69 -1.87 -19.79
CA SER A 350 9.67 -2.31 -21.19
C SER A 350 11.02 -2.85 -21.63
N GLY A 351 12.12 -2.16 -21.30
CA GLY A 351 13.47 -2.65 -21.54
C GLY A 351 13.75 -3.99 -20.86
N VAL A 352 13.33 -4.15 -19.60
CA VAL A 352 13.45 -5.42 -18.87
C VAL A 352 12.68 -6.55 -19.55
N PHE A 353 11.45 -6.30 -20.03
CA PHE A 353 10.68 -7.30 -20.78
C PHE A 353 11.32 -7.66 -22.11
N PHE A 354 11.88 -6.68 -22.82
CA PHE A 354 12.59 -6.91 -24.06
C PHE A 354 13.84 -7.78 -23.84
N VAL A 355 14.63 -7.47 -22.81
CA VAL A 355 15.79 -8.29 -22.41
C VAL A 355 15.35 -9.68 -21.99
N LYS A 356 14.23 -9.82 -21.28
CA LYS A 356 13.67 -11.13 -20.92
C LYS A 356 13.37 -11.99 -22.15
N LEU A 357 12.80 -11.41 -23.22
CA LEU A 357 12.59 -12.13 -24.48
C LEU A 357 13.91 -12.60 -25.11
N LEU A 358 14.96 -11.77 -25.07
CA LEU A 358 16.29 -12.15 -25.54
C LEU A 358 16.90 -13.28 -24.70
N ILE A 359 16.73 -13.26 -23.38
CA ILE A 359 17.18 -14.33 -22.49
C ILE A 359 16.46 -15.64 -22.82
N VAL A 360 15.15 -15.61 -23.04
CA VAL A 360 14.39 -16.80 -23.46
C VAL A 360 14.90 -17.34 -24.80
N ALA A 361 15.15 -16.47 -25.77
CA ALA A 361 15.74 -16.86 -27.05
C ALA A 361 17.13 -17.49 -26.89
N PHE A 362 17.97 -16.92 -26.01
CA PHE A 362 19.27 -17.48 -25.67
C PHE A 362 19.16 -18.87 -25.03
N LEU A 363 18.24 -19.07 -24.09
CA LEU A 363 17.98 -20.38 -23.49
C LEU A 363 17.54 -21.41 -24.53
N LEU A 364 16.65 -21.02 -25.46
CA LEU A 364 16.25 -21.89 -26.58
C LEU A 364 17.44 -22.27 -27.46
N LYS A 365 18.37 -21.35 -27.70
CA LYS A 365 19.60 -21.63 -28.46
C LYS A 365 20.53 -22.61 -27.74
N VAL A 366 20.66 -22.48 -26.42
CA VAL A 366 21.43 -23.43 -25.60
C VAL A 366 20.80 -24.82 -25.66
N LEU A 367 19.48 -24.92 -25.51
CA LEU A 367 18.75 -26.19 -25.61
C LEU A 367 18.90 -26.82 -27.01
N ALA A 368 18.78 -26.03 -28.08
CA ALA A 368 18.97 -26.52 -29.44
C ALA A 368 20.37 -27.13 -29.64
N LYS A 369 21.41 -26.51 -29.05
CA LYS A 369 22.78 -27.05 -29.10
C LYS A 369 22.92 -28.38 -28.36
N ILE A 370 22.26 -28.53 -27.20
CA ILE A 370 22.26 -29.79 -26.43
C ILE A 370 21.63 -30.93 -27.25
N PHE A 371 20.51 -30.66 -27.93
CA PHE A 371 19.84 -31.63 -28.79
C PHE A 371 20.45 -31.76 -30.19
N ARG A 372 21.62 -31.14 -30.45
CA ARG A 372 22.31 -31.15 -31.75
C ARG A 372 21.43 -30.64 -32.91
N ALA A 373 20.47 -29.75 -32.61
CA ALA A 373 19.64 -29.09 -33.61
C ALA A 373 20.35 -27.83 -34.14
N ASN A 374 20.51 -27.75 -35.47
CA ASN A 374 21.11 -26.60 -36.13
C ASN A 374 20.08 -25.49 -36.36
N VAL A 375 19.86 -24.65 -35.35
CA VAL A 375 18.93 -23.50 -35.39
C VAL A 375 19.70 -22.19 -35.29
N TYR A 376 19.44 -21.19 -36.13
CA TYR A 376 20.13 -19.89 -36.01
C TYR A 376 19.58 -19.07 -34.85
N TYR A 377 20.37 -18.12 -34.33
CA TYR A 377 19.91 -17.28 -33.20
C TYR A 377 18.72 -16.39 -33.59
N GLY A 378 18.69 -15.90 -34.83
CA GLY A 378 17.54 -15.14 -35.36
C GLY A 378 16.23 -15.93 -35.33
N ASP A 379 16.30 -17.24 -35.58
CA ASP A 379 15.14 -18.14 -35.52
C ASP A 379 14.65 -18.31 -34.08
N THR A 380 15.58 -18.45 -33.12
CA THR A 380 15.21 -18.56 -31.69
C THR A 380 14.58 -17.28 -31.13
N ILE A 381 15.02 -16.09 -31.59
CA ILE A 381 14.36 -14.82 -31.25
C ILE A 381 12.94 -14.81 -31.83
N THR A 382 12.80 -15.21 -33.09
CA THR A 382 11.49 -15.29 -33.75
C THR A 382 10.57 -16.25 -32.99
N MET A 383 11.03 -17.45 -32.63
CA MET A 383 10.24 -18.37 -31.81
C MET A 383 9.82 -17.75 -30.47
N ALA A 384 10.74 -17.12 -29.73
CA ALA A 384 10.45 -16.54 -28.42
C ALA A 384 9.42 -15.39 -28.48
N VAL A 385 9.55 -14.51 -29.48
CA VAL A 385 8.67 -13.34 -29.63
C VAL A 385 7.27 -13.75 -30.08
N TRP A 386 7.17 -14.59 -31.11
CA TRP A 386 5.87 -15.00 -31.63
C TRP A 386 5.14 -15.96 -30.68
N ALA A 387 5.86 -16.67 -29.81
CA ALA A 387 5.27 -17.43 -28.71
C ALA A 387 4.76 -16.58 -27.55
N ALA A 388 5.28 -15.35 -27.41
CA ALA A 388 4.83 -14.39 -26.39
C ALA A 388 3.59 -13.60 -26.84
N ASN A 389 3.09 -13.85 -28.05
CA ASN A 389 1.86 -13.24 -28.54
C ASN A 389 0.66 -13.81 -27.74
N PRO A 390 -0.18 -12.96 -27.12
CA PRO A 390 -1.30 -13.41 -26.29
C PRO A 390 -2.43 -14.08 -27.07
#